data_AF-A0A7K6MX81-F1
#
_entry.id   AF-A0A7K6MX81-F1
#
_cell.length_a   1.000
_cell.length_b   1.000
_cell.length_c   1.000
_cell.angle_alpha   90.00
_cell.angle_beta   90.00
_cell.angle_gamma   90.00
#
_symmetry.space_group_name_H-M   'P 1'
#
loop_
_entity.id
_entity.type
_entity.pdbx_description
1 polymer ?
#
loop_
_entity_poly.entity_id
_entity_poly.type
_entity_poly.pdbx_seq_one_letter_code
_entity_poly.pdbx_strand_id
1 'polypeptide(L)'
;PELSARARTLNILKGNIQLNRCAFPDSQSLSGPVSQTGGFKAIVSTSTAFVKTGSNLKSDNSKDEDKDVQTQPLFSRSSNHLQKRTLLQVSMPRSAKRLRLDSEPPGMEPSDITAVRNTKNTISEMQEAFHSKSYEISDSSPSSSLEESLPAKKDPDCQKVSLALKKLAESCFDLLPVIKGHVHIGNISKTPIMRDEEREVVYEFGVKNKHLAEPLLHVILSKLKAQKDATHYNVSQALCRVYAGICRQLGDVERARLFCYSLLKEDFPDSEKLILFITNVWSDIFVFQGAINKAMQLVVRQSASDEMLPCLSAYLSWEQSSSLDAGIMVSNLLLEMQSCTKVEFHQSEQYGEDLSEEAWQYLFAVDLLCSHMKWDWTHDNVISKVLWPSMDNWIKKRKGHETAQSISDSVIALILRLIGRLGQIGLKEGCLAAVKNISSVIGLFVQHAKEEGVPWGVQLAAVYSLCDLGSSNPEGIVEAIHAWRAKVLNKIPSAITDGIAEITSLCEMELN
;
A
#
# COMPACT_ATOMS: atom_id res chain seq x y z
N PRO A 1 -3.65 2.45 -30.02
CA PRO A 1 -4.01 3.74 -29.38
C PRO A 1 -3.18 3.93 -28.10
N GLU A 2 -2.32 4.95 -28.07
CA GLU A 2 -1.54 5.27 -26.87
C GLU A 2 -2.50 5.66 -25.74
N LEU A 3 -2.46 4.92 -24.63
CA LEU A 3 -3.21 5.26 -23.41
C LEU A 3 -2.78 6.65 -22.95
N SER A 4 -3.75 7.52 -22.61
CA SER A 4 -3.46 8.85 -22.06
C SER A 4 -2.64 8.73 -20.76
N ALA A 5 -1.84 9.75 -20.45
CA ALA A 5 -1.00 9.76 -19.24
C ALA A 5 -1.79 9.41 -17.98
N ARG A 6 -3.03 9.93 -17.89
CA ARG A 6 -4.01 9.60 -16.85
C ARG A 6 -4.32 8.09 -16.80
N ALA A 7 -4.68 7.46 -17.91
CA ALA A 7 -4.98 6.02 -17.93
C ALA A 7 -3.78 5.11 -17.56
N ARG A 8 -2.54 5.61 -17.69
CA ARG A 8 -1.33 4.87 -17.27
C ARG A 8 -1.07 4.95 -15.78
N THR A 9 -1.25 6.14 -15.16
CA THR A 9 -1.26 6.35 -13.69
C THR A 9 -2.06 5.26 -13.02
N LEU A 10 -3.24 5.12 -13.56
CA LEU A 10 -4.40 4.40 -13.12
C LEU A 10 -4.17 2.87 -13.26
N ASN A 11 -3.59 2.43 -14.37
CA ASN A 11 -3.07 1.06 -14.52
C ASN A 11 -1.91 0.72 -13.56
N ILE A 12 -1.02 1.67 -13.26
CA ILE A 12 0.07 1.47 -12.28
C ILE A 12 -0.48 1.42 -10.85
N LEU A 13 -1.46 2.27 -10.54
CA LEU A 13 -2.15 2.27 -9.25
C LEU A 13 -2.88 0.94 -8.98
N LYS A 14 -3.30 0.27 -10.06
CA LYS A 14 -3.96 -1.02 -10.07
C LYS A 14 -3.03 -2.22 -10.13
N GLY A 15 -1.71 -2.09 -10.01
CA GLY A 15 -0.81 -3.25 -9.97
C GLY A 15 -0.65 -4.04 -11.28
N ASN A 16 -1.30 -3.64 -12.39
CA ASN A 16 -1.19 -4.32 -13.68
C ASN A 16 0.19 -4.03 -14.33
N ILE A 17 1.27 -4.62 -13.84
CA ILE A 17 2.59 -4.57 -14.47
C ILE A 17 2.67 -5.68 -15.52
N GLN A 18 2.24 -5.34 -16.74
CA GLN A 18 3.03 -5.73 -17.90
C GLN A 18 3.54 -4.44 -18.53
N LEU A 19 4.67 -3.95 -18.04
CA LEU A 19 5.46 -2.96 -18.77
C LEU A 19 5.88 -3.65 -20.07
N ASN A 20 5.22 -3.26 -21.18
CA ASN A 20 5.54 -3.74 -22.52
C ASN A 20 7.05 -3.84 -22.68
N ARG A 21 7.53 -5.08 -22.80
CA ARG A 21 8.83 -5.39 -23.39
C ARG A 21 8.88 -4.59 -24.70
N CYS A 22 9.91 -3.76 -24.84
CA CYS A 22 10.15 -2.99 -26.06
C CYS A 22 9.86 -3.88 -27.28
N ALA A 23 8.88 -3.47 -28.09
CA ALA A 23 8.61 -4.09 -29.36
C ALA A 23 9.84 -3.85 -30.25
N PHE A 24 10.57 -4.92 -30.54
CA PHE A 24 11.44 -4.95 -31.72
C PHE A 24 10.58 -5.39 -32.91
N PRO A 25 10.72 -4.74 -34.08
CA PRO A 25 10.00 -5.15 -35.27
C PRO A 25 10.67 -6.36 -35.94
N ASP A 26 9.82 -7.14 -36.62
CA ASP A 26 10.11 -8.10 -37.68
C ASP A 26 10.61 -9.51 -37.31
N SER A 27 9.70 -10.49 -37.37
CA SER A 27 9.76 -11.60 -38.35
C SER A 27 8.53 -12.53 -38.28
N GLN A 28 7.74 -12.47 -39.35
CA GLN A 28 7.03 -13.54 -40.07
C GLN A 28 6.32 -14.69 -39.30
N SER A 29 4.98 -14.63 -39.35
CA SER A 29 4.01 -15.65 -39.83
C SER A 29 4.06 -17.10 -39.30
N LEU A 30 2.94 -17.57 -38.70
CA LEU A 30 1.95 -18.47 -39.34
C LEU A 30 0.85 -18.97 -38.36
N SER A 31 -0.29 -19.29 -38.98
CA SER A 31 -1.63 -19.55 -38.43
C SER A 31 -1.88 -20.92 -37.79
N GLY A 32 -2.84 -20.96 -36.86
CA GLY A 32 -3.98 -21.90 -36.90
C GLY A 32 -3.89 -23.23 -36.11
N PRO A 33 -5.00 -24.01 -36.05
CA PRO A 33 -5.89 -24.12 -34.87
C PRO A 33 -6.31 -25.57 -34.49
N VAL A 34 -7.39 -25.70 -33.70
CA VAL A 34 -8.26 -26.91 -33.47
C VAL A 34 -7.72 -27.85 -32.36
N SER A 35 -8.46 -28.49 -31.44
CA SER A 35 -9.84 -29.02 -31.30
C SER A 35 -10.04 -29.45 -29.83
N GLN A 36 -11.26 -29.40 -29.24
CA GLN A 36 -12.14 -30.56 -28.95
C GLN A 36 -11.48 -31.68 -28.10
N THR A 37 -12.07 -32.37 -27.10
CA THR A 37 -13.45 -32.78 -26.81
C THR A 37 -13.39 -33.69 -25.56
N GLY A 38 -14.54 -33.87 -24.89
CA GLY A 38 -14.86 -35.10 -24.15
C GLY A 38 -14.72 -34.98 -22.63
N GLY A 39 -15.75 -35.11 -21.79
CA GLY A 39 -17.10 -35.64 -21.96
C GLY A 39 -17.27 -36.93 -21.16
N PHE A 40 -18.00 -36.88 -20.03
CA PHE A 40 -18.78 -37.97 -19.38
C PHE A 40 -19.73 -37.29 -18.37
N LYS A 41 -21.02 -37.05 -18.65
CA LYS A 41 -22.23 -37.89 -18.43
C LYS A 41 -22.20 -38.65 -17.08
N ALA A 42 -22.98 -38.18 -16.09
CA ALA A 42 -24.39 -38.56 -15.78
C ALA A 42 -24.45 -39.77 -14.81
N ILE A 43 -25.18 -39.71 -13.69
CA ILE A 43 -26.53 -40.30 -13.48
C ILE A 43 -26.89 -40.06 -11.98
N VAL A 44 -27.93 -39.29 -11.59
CA VAL A 44 -29.36 -39.61 -11.32
C VAL A 44 -29.72 -39.64 -9.80
N SER A 45 -30.94 -39.15 -9.54
CA SER A 45 -31.85 -39.33 -8.38
C SER A 45 -31.70 -38.40 -7.17
N THR A 46 -32.56 -37.39 -6.97
CA THR A 46 -33.97 -37.39 -6.50
C THR A 46 -34.18 -37.92 -5.08
N SER A 47 -34.47 -37.04 -4.11
CA SER A 47 -35.77 -37.02 -3.41
C SER A 47 -35.88 -35.90 -2.36
N THR A 48 -36.96 -35.15 -2.54
CA THR A 48 -37.76 -34.26 -1.68
C THR A 48 -37.76 -34.51 -0.16
N ALA A 49 -37.88 -33.45 0.65
CA ALA A 49 -39.14 -33.11 1.36
C ALA A 49 -39.02 -31.84 2.25
N PHE A 50 -40.14 -31.12 2.31
CA PHE A 50 -40.47 -29.89 3.03
C PHE A 50 -40.45 -30.06 4.56
N VAL A 51 -40.23 -28.98 5.34
CA VAL A 51 -41.22 -28.40 6.29
C VAL A 51 -40.76 -26.99 6.72
N LYS A 52 -41.77 -26.11 6.79
CA LYS A 52 -41.83 -24.70 7.14
C LYS A 52 -42.45 -24.57 8.54
N THR A 53 -41.85 -23.77 9.42
CA THR A 53 -42.47 -23.06 10.59
C THR A 53 -41.40 -22.12 11.15
N GLY A 54 -41.51 -20.81 11.31
CA GLY A 54 -42.66 -19.91 11.28
C GLY A 54 -43.18 -19.59 12.69
N SER A 55 -42.58 -18.62 13.41
CA SER A 55 -43.31 -17.66 14.26
C SER A 55 -42.40 -16.59 14.89
N ASN A 56 -42.92 -15.35 14.85
CA ASN A 56 -42.48 -14.12 15.51
C ASN A 56 -42.97 -14.05 16.97
N LEU A 57 -42.35 -13.17 17.79
CA LEU A 57 -42.95 -12.14 18.67
C LEU A 57 -41.86 -11.67 19.67
N LYS A 58 -41.32 -10.43 19.67
CA LYS A 58 -41.80 -9.08 20.05
C LYS A 58 -41.96 -8.80 21.57
N SER A 59 -41.24 -7.74 22.00
CA SER A 59 -41.46 -6.74 23.09
C SER A 59 -41.42 -7.23 24.56
N ASP A 60 -41.07 -6.45 25.59
CA ASP A 60 -41.05 -4.99 25.79
C ASP A 60 -40.19 -4.55 27.02
N ASN A 61 -39.78 -3.28 26.98
CA ASN A 61 -39.43 -2.24 27.98
C ASN A 61 -39.37 -2.45 29.52
N SER A 62 -38.42 -1.73 30.18
CA SER A 62 -38.64 -0.60 31.17
C SER A 62 -37.31 -0.15 31.85
N LYS A 63 -36.82 1.10 31.67
CA LYS A 63 -36.81 2.28 32.61
C LYS A 63 -36.11 2.13 33.99
N ASP A 64 -35.10 2.97 34.28
CA ASP A 64 -35.19 4.12 35.22
C ASP A 64 -33.87 4.91 35.40
N GLU A 65 -34.03 6.18 35.78
CA GLU A 65 -33.07 7.30 35.93
C GLU A 65 -32.37 7.37 37.32
N ASP A 66 -31.21 8.05 37.41
CA ASP A 66 -30.85 9.18 38.33
C ASP A 66 -29.33 9.52 38.19
N LYS A 67 -28.92 10.73 37.80
CA LYS A 67 -28.54 11.94 38.59
C LYS A 67 -27.42 11.71 39.64
N ASP A 68 -26.43 12.58 39.91
CA ASP A 68 -25.87 13.82 39.36
C ASP A 68 -24.63 14.19 40.27
N VAL A 69 -23.76 15.12 39.82
CA VAL A 69 -22.82 15.98 40.60
C VAL A 69 -21.39 15.51 41.01
N GLN A 70 -20.40 16.14 40.36
CA GLN A 70 -19.13 16.81 40.79
C GLN A 70 -18.45 16.36 42.12
N THR A 71 -17.13 16.21 42.26
CA THR A 71 -16.07 17.24 42.09
C THR A 71 -14.68 16.58 42.29
N GLN A 72 -13.68 16.95 41.48
CA GLN A 72 -12.22 16.81 41.76
C GLN A 72 -11.76 17.87 42.81
N PRO A 73 -10.49 17.94 43.33
CA PRO A 73 -9.21 17.43 42.79
C PRO A 73 -8.13 16.95 43.82
N LEU A 74 -6.93 16.66 43.28
CA LEU A 74 -5.57 16.69 43.86
C LEU A 74 -4.88 15.36 44.24
N PHE A 75 -4.06 14.90 43.27
CA PHE A 75 -2.68 14.39 43.36
C PHE A 75 -2.14 13.80 44.68
N SER A 76 -1.61 12.57 44.61
CA SER A 76 -0.22 12.25 45.02
C SER A 76 0.28 10.92 44.44
N ARG A 77 1.55 10.95 44.03
CA ARG A 77 2.38 9.93 43.37
C ARG A 77 2.74 8.72 44.26
N SER A 78 2.90 7.55 43.63
CA SER A 78 3.96 6.53 43.86
C SER A 78 3.70 5.37 42.88
N SER A 79 4.28 5.30 41.69
CA SER A 79 5.61 4.81 41.29
C SER A 79 6.01 3.40 41.74
N ASN A 80 6.47 2.62 40.74
CA ASN A 80 7.26 1.38 40.73
C ASN A 80 6.45 0.08 40.56
N HIS A 81 6.73 -0.85 39.64
CA HIS A 81 7.80 -0.99 38.64
C HIS A 81 7.36 -2.09 37.63
N LEU A 82 7.60 -1.85 36.33
CA LEU A 82 8.28 -2.75 35.38
C LEU A 82 7.76 -4.19 35.17
N GLN A 83 7.10 -4.39 34.03
CA GLN A 83 7.51 -5.45 33.11
C GLN A 83 7.37 -4.97 31.66
N LYS A 84 8.50 -4.52 31.10
CA LYS A 84 8.69 -4.32 29.66
C LYS A 84 8.47 -5.67 28.98
N ARG A 85 7.39 -5.81 28.22
CA ARG A 85 7.35 -6.72 27.08
C ARG A 85 7.64 -5.89 25.84
N THR A 86 8.78 -6.19 25.24
CA THR A 86 9.21 -5.71 23.93
C THR A 86 8.12 -6.06 22.91
N LEU A 87 7.40 -5.05 22.44
CA LEU A 87 6.42 -5.19 21.35
C LEU A 87 7.20 -5.52 20.08
N LEU A 88 7.12 -6.78 19.66
CA LEU A 88 7.52 -7.21 18.32
C LEU A 88 6.69 -6.45 17.31
N GLN A 89 7.37 -5.84 16.35
CA GLN A 89 6.79 -5.05 15.27
C GLN A 89 6.07 -6.02 14.31
N VAL A 90 4.79 -6.28 14.54
CA VAL A 90 3.96 -7.14 13.68
C VAL A 90 3.84 -6.47 12.31
N SER A 91 4.41 -7.12 11.29
CA SER A 91 4.31 -6.70 9.90
C SER A 91 2.87 -6.83 9.41
N MET A 92 2.31 -5.75 8.85
CA MET A 92 0.94 -5.69 8.34
C MET A 92 0.82 -6.34 6.95
N PRO A 93 -0.26 -7.07 6.63
CA PRO A 93 -0.46 -7.65 5.30
C PRO A 93 -0.56 -6.56 4.20
N ARG A 94 0.20 -6.74 3.11
CA ARG A 94 0.08 -6.20 1.75
C ARG A 94 -1.28 -6.56 1.12
N SER A 95 -2.31 -5.80 1.54
CA SER A 95 -3.54 -5.56 0.76
C SER A 95 -3.36 -5.77 -0.75
N ALA A 96 -4.27 -6.53 -1.36
CA ALA A 96 -4.25 -6.84 -2.78
C ALA A 96 -4.12 -5.59 -3.68
N LYS A 97 -4.51 -4.38 -3.24
CA LYS A 97 -4.25 -3.13 -4.00
C LYS A 97 -3.57 -2.05 -3.17
N ARG A 98 -2.65 -2.45 -2.29
CA ARG A 98 -1.74 -1.49 -1.65
C ARG A 98 -0.76 -0.98 -2.70
N LEU A 99 -0.89 0.29 -3.05
CA LEU A 99 0.28 1.12 -3.28
C LEU A 99 0.92 1.38 -1.92
N ARG A 100 1.82 0.47 -1.56
CA ARG A 100 2.94 0.78 -0.69
C ARG A 100 4.20 0.29 -1.39
N LEU A 101 5.27 0.95 -1.03
CA LEU A 101 6.65 0.80 -1.47
C LEU A 101 7.27 -0.56 -1.05
N ASP A 102 6.52 -1.65 -1.16
CA ASP A 102 6.92 -3.00 -0.80
C ASP A 102 6.72 -3.89 -2.04
N SER A 103 7.79 -4.01 -2.83
CA SER A 103 7.94 -5.10 -3.79
C SER A 103 9.31 -5.70 -3.52
N GLU A 104 9.35 -6.72 -2.66
CA GLU A 104 10.54 -7.56 -2.57
C GLU A 104 10.71 -8.33 -3.88
N PRO A 105 11.96 -8.55 -4.32
CA PRO A 105 12.22 -9.34 -5.52
C PRO A 105 11.81 -10.81 -5.28
N PRO A 106 11.30 -11.52 -6.30
CA PRO A 106 11.15 -12.97 -6.21
C PRO A 106 12.53 -13.58 -5.94
N GLY A 107 12.62 -14.36 -4.86
CA GLY A 107 13.82 -15.11 -4.50
C GLY A 107 14.25 -15.98 -5.69
N MET A 108 15.52 -15.86 -6.07
CA MET A 108 16.17 -16.75 -7.02
C MET A 108 16.08 -18.17 -6.48
N GLU A 109 15.25 -19.02 -7.09
CA GLU A 109 15.37 -20.46 -6.87
C GLU A 109 16.72 -20.95 -7.42
N PRO A 110 17.39 -21.88 -6.73
CA PRO A 110 18.63 -22.46 -7.22
C PRO A 110 18.35 -23.22 -8.51
N SER A 111 19.05 -22.87 -9.58
CA SER A 111 18.97 -23.56 -10.86
C SER A 111 19.45 -25.01 -10.70
N ASP A 112 18.53 -25.96 -10.90
CA ASP A 112 18.82 -27.37 -11.10
C ASP A 112 19.76 -27.55 -12.30
N ILE A 113 20.97 -28.04 -12.03
CA ILE A 113 21.89 -28.52 -13.05
C ILE A 113 21.66 -30.04 -13.21
N THR A 114 20.97 -30.42 -14.28
CA THR A 114 21.12 -31.73 -14.93
C THR A 114 22.32 -31.61 -15.90
N ALA A 115 23.20 -32.58 -16.18
CA ALA A 115 23.33 -34.01 -15.95
C ALA A 115 24.87 -34.32 -15.90
N VAL A 116 25.37 -35.48 -15.51
CA VAL A 116 25.56 -36.64 -16.40
C VAL A 116 25.95 -37.87 -15.57
N ARG A 117 25.23 -38.95 -15.88
CA ARG A 117 25.44 -40.35 -15.50
C ARG A 117 26.80 -40.88 -15.97
N ASN A 118 27.57 -41.51 -15.09
CA ASN A 118 28.43 -42.63 -15.48
C ASN A 118 28.53 -43.68 -14.37
N THR A 119 28.54 -44.92 -14.84
CA THR A 119 28.22 -46.18 -14.18
C THR A 119 29.42 -46.92 -13.58
N LYS A 120 29.09 -47.77 -12.58
CA LYS A 120 29.68 -49.09 -12.18
C LYS A 120 30.73 -49.15 -11.05
N ASN A 121 30.34 -49.91 -10.00
CA ASN A 121 31.03 -51.06 -9.37
C ASN A 121 32.31 -50.76 -8.55
N THR A 122 32.68 -51.36 -7.40
CA THR A 122 32.26 -52.52 -6.61
C THR A 122 33.18 -52.59 -5.36
N ILE A 123 32.62 -52.84 -4.15
CA ILE A 123 33.09 -53.67 -3.01
C ILE A 123 34.50 -53.47 -2.34
N SER A 124 34.42 -53.27 -1.00
CA SER A 124 35.15 -53.87 0.15
C SER A 124 36.60 -53.50 0.56
N GLU A 125 36.75 -53.59 1.90
CA GLU A 125 37.92 -53.82 2.76
C GLU A 125 38.96 -52.70 2.92
N MET A 126 39.65 -52.51 4.05
CA MET A 126 39.57 -52.92 5.47
C MET A 126 40.79 -52.28 6.16
N GLN A 127 40.64 -51.86 7.42
CA GLN A 127 41.66 -51.76 8.51
C GLN A 127 42.90 -50.86 8.38
N GLU A 128 43.08 -49.93 9.34
CA GLU A 128 44.02 -49.97 10.50
C GLU A 128 45.39 -49.30 10.15
N ALA A 129 46.12 -48.61 11.02
CA ALA A 129 46.20 -48.63 12.47
C ALA A 129 46.74 -47.30 13.05
N PHE A 130 46.51 -47.20 14.36
CA PHE A 130 46.98 -46.30 15.41
C PHE A 130 48.50 -46.03 15.53
N HIS A 131 48.84 -44.84 16.06
CA HIS A 131 49.65 -44.53 17.28
C HIS A 131 50.31 -43.13 17.12
N SER A 132 50.10 -42.09 17.95
CA SER A 132 50.25 -41.86 19.41
C SER A 132 51.68 -41.48 19.87
N LYS A 133 51.75 -40.38 20.65
CA LYS A 133 52.87 -39.77 21.42
C LYS A 133 53.84 -38.88 20.62
N SER A 134 54.42 -37.78 21.13
CA SER A 134 54.40 -37.08 22.43
C SER A 134 55.13 -35.73 22.23
N TYR A 135 54.75 -34.74 23.04
CA TYR A 135 55.32 -33.42 23.35
C TYR A 135 56.78 -33.10 22.97
N GLU A 136 57.01 -31.89 22.48
CA GLU A 136 57.97 -30.94 23.08
C GLU A 136 57.69 -29.48 22.68
N ILE A 137 57.90 -28.59 23.64
CA ILE A 137 57.72 -27.15 23.63
C ILE A 137 58.92 -26.50 22.93
N SER A 138 58.71 -25.49 22.08
CA SER A 138 59.64 -24.36 21.92
C SER A 138 58.98 -23.19 21.19
N ASP A 139 59.04 -22.04 21.85
CA ASP A 139 58.70 -20.72 21.35
C ASP A 139 59.48 -20.37 20.08
N SER A 140 58.79 -19.87 19.06
CA SER A 140 59.24 -18.72 18.26
C SER A 140 58.15 -18.31 17.28
N SER A 141 57.84 -17.03 17.30
CA SER A 141 56.95 -16.31 16.39
C SER A 141 57.30 -16.56 14.92
N PRO A 142 56.28 -16.52 14.03
CA PRO A 142 56.33 -15.48 13.00
C PRO A 142 54.97 -14.83 12.71
N SER A 143 55.07 -13.53 12.43
CA SER A 143 54.17 -12.66 11.69
C SER A 143 53.12 -13.36 10.81
N SER A 144 51.84 -13.09 11.09
CA SER A 144 50.71 -13.41 10.22
C SER A 144 50.73 -12.50 8.99
N SER A 145 51.18 -13.04 7.86
CA SER A 145 50.90 -12.47 6.54
C SER A 145 49.42 -12.57 6.24
N LEU A 146 48.85 -11.46 5.77
CA LEU A 146 47.51 -11.33 5.23
C LEU A 146 47.22 -12.43 4.20
N GLU A 147 46.19 -13.24 4.44
CA GLU A 147 45.41 -13.80 3.34
C GLU A 147 44.33 -12.79 2.96
N GLU A 148 44.60 -12.15 1.83
CA GLU A 148 43.70 -11.34 1.03
C GLU A 148 42.52 -12.22 0.60
N SER A 149 41.42 -12.13 1.34
CA SER A 149 40.14 -12.69 0.89
C SER A 149 39.63 -11.87 -0.29
N LEU A 150 39.56 -12.52 -1.45
CA LEU A 150 39.01 -11.99 -2.69
C LEU A 150 37.64 -11.34 -2.42
N PRO A 151 37.41 -10.06 -2.80
CA PRO A 151 36.10 -9.48 -2.65
C PRO A 151 35.15 -10.17 -3.63
N ALA A 152 34.08 -10.75 -3.10
CA ALA A 152 32.92 -11.14 -3.89
C ALA A 152 32.59 -9.99 -4.85
N LYS A 153 32.59 -10.26 -6.16
CA LYS A 153 32.26 -9.27 -7.19
C LYS A 153 30.84 -8.77 -6.91
N LYS A 154 30.73 -7.66 -6.17
CA LYS A 154 29.47 -6.94 -6.04
C LYS A 154 29.09 -6.49 -7.44
N ASP A 155 27.85 -6.76 -7.83
CA ASP A 155 27.29 -6.31 -9.10
C ASP A 155 27.68 -4.84 -9.35
N PRO A 156 28.36 -4.52 -10.46
CA PRO A 156 28.82 -3.15 -10.74
C PRO A 156 27.69 -2.13 -10.71
N ASP A 157 26.45 -2.54 -11.00
CA ASP A 157 25.29 -1.66 -10.97
C ASP A 157 24.80 -1.39 -9.55
N CYS A 158 24.88 -2.38 -8.65
CA CYS A 158 24.63 -2.21 -7.21
C CYS A 158 25.67 -1.26 -6.58
N GLN A 159 26.91 -1.30 -7.06
CA GLN A 159 27.96 -0.41 -6.62
C GLN A 159 27.68 1.06 -7.01
N LYS A 160 27.20 1.32 -8.23
CA LYS A 160 26.82 2.68 -8.67
C LYS A 160 25.71 3.28 -7.82
N VAL A 161 24.65 2.52 -7.53
CA VAL A 161 23.55 2.97 -6.66
C VAL A 161 24.08 3.31 -5.27
N SER A 162 24.94 2.46 -4.71
CA SER A 162 25.54 2.68 -3.39
C SER A 162 26.43 3.93 -3.35
N LEU A 163 27.23 4.16 -4.40
CA LEU A 163 28.08 5.34 -4.54
C LEU A 163 27.25 6.63 -4.67
N ALA A 164 26.18 6.60 -5.46
CA ALA A 164 25.26 7.74 -5.58
C ALA A 164 24.66 8.12 -4.22
N LEU A 165 24.19 7.14 -3.44
CA LEU A 165 23.62 7.39 -2.12
C LEU A 165 24.64 7.92 -1.11
N LYS A 166 25.90 7.47 -1.20
CA LYS A 166 27.00 8.00 -0.39
C LYS A 166 27.28 9.45 -0.74
N LYS A 167 27.39 9.75 -2.04
CA LYS A 167 27.59 11.11 -2.56
C LYS A 167 26.50 12.07 -2.06
N LEU A 168 25.23 11.67 -2.16
CA LEU A 168 24.10 12.47 -1.68
C LEU A 168 24.12 12.70 -0.16
N ALA A 169 24.57 11.71 0.61
CA ALA A 169 24.67 11.84 2.06
C ALA A 169 25.81 12.79 2.47
N GLU A 170 26.93 12.78 1.75
CA GLU A 170 28.09 13.64 2.01
C GLU A 170 27.86 15.10 1.56
N SER A 171 27.04 15.30 0.52
CA SER A 171 26.76 16.63 -0.05
C SER A 171 25.42 17.25 0.40
N CYS A 172 24.72 16.67 1.38
CA CYS A 172 23.40 17.14 1.78
C CYS A 172 23.47 18.53 2.42
N PHE A 173 22.60 19.44 1.97
CA PHE A 173 22.55 20.82 2.44
C PHE A 173 21.10 21.32 2.48
N ASP A 174 20.79 22.19 3.44
CA ASP A 174 19.47 22.81 3.57
C ASP A 174 19.30 23.93 2.53
N LEU A 175 18.44 23.68 1.54
CA LEU A 175 18.14 24.65 0.48
C LEU A 175 16.95 25.57 0.83
N LEU A 176 16.35 25.43 2.01
CA LEU A 176 15.22 26.25 2.44
C LEU A 176 15.52 27.75 2.44
N PRO A 177 16.69 28.25 2.92
CA PRO A 177 17.00 29.68 2.85
C PRO A 177 17.03 30.22 1.42
N VAL A 178 17.49 29.40 0.46
CA VAL A 178 17.54 29.77 -0.96
C VAL A 178 16.12 29.89 -1.53
N ILE A 179 15.26 28.91 -1.23
CA ILE A 179 13.85 28.91 -1.65
C ILE A 179 13.14 30.15 -1.10
N LYS A 180 13.33 30.47 0.18
CA LYS A 180 12.75 31.68 0.81
C LYS A 180 13.23 32.96 0.16
N GLY A 181 14.52 33.05 -0.16
CA GLY A 181 15.10 34.20 -0.86
C GLY A 181 14.42 34.45 -2.21
N HIS A 182 14.19 33.40 -3.00
CA HIS A 182 13.48 33.51 -4.29
C HIS A 182 12.04 34.00 -4.13
N VAL A 183 11.33 33.52 -3.11
CA VAL A 183 9.95 33.95 -2.83
C VAL A 183 9.92 35.42 -2.40
N HIS A 184 10.83 35.86 -1.52
CA HIS A 184 10.92 37.25 -1.09
C HIS A 184 11.20 38.24 -2.23
N ILE A 185 12.02 37.83 -3.21
CA ILE A 185 12.38 38.65 -4.37
C ILE A 185 11.29 38.59 -5.45
N GLY A 186 10.28 37.71 -5.31
CA GLY A 186 9.24 37.48 -6.31
C GLY A 186 9.73 36.75 -7.57
N ASN A 187 10.92 36.14 -7.52
CA ASN A 187 11.56 35.48 -8.66
C ASN A 187 11.48 33.95 -8.53
N ILE A 188 10.28 33.40 -8.69
CA ILE A 188 10.04 31.96 -8.66
C ILE A 188 10.47 31.36 -10.00
N SER A 189 11.69 30.82 -10.05
CA SER A 189 12.22 30.17 -11.25
C SER A 189 11.54 28.84 -11.52
N LYS A 190 11.31 28.51 -12.80
CA LYS A 190 10.88 27.17 -13.26
C LYS A 190 12.03 26.14 -13.24
N THR A 191 13.25 26.60 -12.97
CA THR A 191 14.44 25.75 -12.91
C THR A 191 14.54 25.13 -11.51
N PRO A 192 14.70 23.79 -11.39
CA PRO A 192 14.88 23.12 -10.10
C PRO A 192 16.01 23.74 -9.29
N ILE A 193 15.78 23.99 -7.99
CA ILE A 193 16.84 24.36 -7.06
C ILE A 193 17.41 23.07 -6.49
N MET A 194 18.56 22.67 -7.02
CA MET A 194 19.28 21.45 -6.65
C MET A 194 20.78 21.74 -6.60
N ARG A 195 21.49 21.00 -5.76
CA ARG A 195 22.97 21.02 -5.70
C ARG A 195 23.58 20.37 -6.95
N ASP A 196 24.85 20.69 -7.24
CA ASP A 196 25.57 20.09 -8.36
C ASP A 196 25.62 18.57 -8.27
N GLU A 197 25.87 18.05 -7.07
CA GLU A 197 25.93 16.62 -6.80
C GLU A 197 24.58 15.94 -7.02
N GLU A 198 23.48 16.59 -6.61
CA GLU A 198 22.12 16.12 -6.84
C GLU A 198 21.78 16.14 -8.34
N ARG A 199 22.14 17.20 -9.06
CA ARG A 199 21.95 17.31 -10.52
C ARG A 199 22.71 16.23 -11.28
N GLU A 200 23.93 15.93 -10.86
CA GLU A 200 24.75 14.90 -11.48
C GLU A 200 24.13 13.51 -11.31
N VAL A 201 23.64 13.18 -10.10
CA VAL A 201 22.92 11.92 -9.85
C VAL A 201 21.64 11.85 -10.69
N VAL A 202 20.86 12.93 -10.74
CA VAL A 202 19.64 12.97 -11.58
C VAL A 202 19.97 12.75 -13.05
N TYR A 203 21.05 13.34 -13.56
CA TYR A 203 21.48 13.14 -14.95
C TYR A 203 22.01 11.73 -15.19
N GLU A 204 22.81 11.19 -14.26
CA GLU A 204 23.38 9.85 -14.36
C GLU A 204 22.27 8.80 -14.42
N PHE A 205 21.28 8.83 -13.53
CA PHE A 205 20.24 7.80 -13.47
C PHE A 205 19.02 8.12 -14.33
N GLY A 206 18.74 9.39 -14.63
CA GLY A 206 17.65 9.80 -15.51
C GLY A 206 17.97 9.72 -17.00
N VAL A 207 19.24 9.87 -17.38
CA VAL A 207 19.67 9.95 -18.80
C VAL A 207 20.67 8.86 -19.15
N LYS A 208 21.84 8.80 -18.49
CA LYS A 208 22.94 7.88 -18.88
C LYS A 208 22.64 6.41 -18.58
N ASN A 209 22.19 6.13 -17.36
CA ASN A 209 21.96 4.79 -16.81
C ASN A 209 20.47 4.61 -16.49
N LYS A 210 19.58 4.89 -17.44
CA LYS A 210 18.12 4.86 -17.24
C LYS A 210 17.59 3.54 -16.67
N HIS A 211 18.23 2.41 -16.99
CA HIS A 211 17.88 1.09 -16.46
C HIS A 211 18.10 0.97 -14.93
N LEU A 212 18.97 1.80 -14.34
CA LEU A 212 19.23 1.84 -12.90
C LEU A 212 18.34 2.83 -12.15
N ALA A 213 17.51 3.61 -12.85
CA ALA A 213 16.61 4.56 -12.21
C ALA A 213 15.64 3.87 -11.24
N GLU A 214 15.04 2.75 -11.66
CA GLU A 214 14.09 2.00 -10.82
C GLU A 214 14.75 1.44 -9.55
N PRO A 215 15.89 0.71 -9.62
CA PRO A 215 16.65 0.31 -8.44
C PRO A 215 16.99 1.48 -7.50
N LEU A 216 17.48 2.61 -8.04
CA LEU A 216 17.84 3.76 -7.22
C LEU A 216 16.62 4.36 -6.51
N LEU A 217 15.53 4.59 -7.24
CA LEU A 217 14.29 5.11 -6.67
C LEU A 217 13.79 4.20 -5.54
N HIS A 218 13.80 2.88 -5.73
CA HIS A 218 13.43 1.92 -4.70
C HIS A 218 14.31 2.02 -3.45
N VAL A 219 15.64 2.11 -3.62
CA VAL A 219 16.56 2.24 -2.47
C VAL A 219 16.40 3.59 -1.76
N ILE A 220 16.14 4.68 -2.49
CA ILE A 220 15.82 5.99 -1.91
C ILE A 220 14.59 5.88 -0.99
N LEU A 221 13.54 5.21 -1.47
CA LEU A 221 12.29 5.02 -0.73
C LEU A 221 12.51 4.19 0.55
N SER A 222 13.25 3.08 0.43
CA SER A 222 13.64 2.25 1.58
C SER A 222 14.45 3.05 2.61
N LYS A 223 15.39 3.88 2.15
CA LYS A 223 16.21 4.73 3.01
C LYS A 223 15.39 5.80 3.72
N LEU A 224 14.46 6.45 3.03
CA LEU A 224 13.53 7.41 3.63
C LEU A 224 12.69 6.76 4.74
N LYS A 225 12.14 5.56 4.50
CA LYS A 225 11.41 4.80 5.52
C LYS A 225 12.26 4.46 6.74
N ALA A 226 13.47 3.92 6.52
CA ALA A 226 14.38 3.54 7.60
C ALA A 226 14.83 4.74 8.44
N GLN A 227 14.86 5.93 7.85
CA GLN A 227 15.29 7.17 8.49
C GLN A 227 14.12 8.05 8.95
N LYS A 228 12.88 7.54 8.95
CA LYS A 228 11.68 8.31 9.29
C LYS A 228 11.78 9.02 10.65
N ASP A 229 12.33 8.34 11.66
CA ASP A 229 12.47 8.87 13.03
C ASP A 229 13.90 9.40 13.32
N ALA A 230 14.79 9.40 12.32
CA ALA A 230 16.17 9.83 12.47
C ALA A 230 16.33 11.34 12.27
N THR A 231 17.26 11.96 13.00
CA THR A 231 17.57 13.40 12.95
C THR A 231 18.28 13.87 11.66
N HIS A 232 18.43 13.01 10.65
CA HIS A 232 19.14 13.32 9.39
C HIS A 232 18.25 14.04 8.36
N TYR A 233 17.59 15.13 8.78
CA TYR A 233 16.60 15.86 7.97
C TYR A 233 17.14 16.31 6.60
N ASN A 234 18.39 16.78 6.53
CA ASN A 234 18.99 17.28 5.29
C ASN A 234 19.15 16.18 4.23
N VAL A 235 19.43 14.94 4.64
CA VAL A 235 19.55 13.80 3.72
C VAL A 235 18.18 13.46 3.16
N SER A 236 17.13 13.43 3.99
CA SER A 236 15.75 13.19 3.53
C SER A 236 15.29 14.23 2.52
N GLN A 237 15.63 15.51 2.72
CA GLN A 237 15.34 16.57 1.77
C GLN A 237 16.06 16.37 0.43
N ALA A 238 17.35 16.06 0.45
CA ALA A 238 18.14 15.80 -0.75
C ALA A 238 17.60 14.58 -1.52
N LEU A 239 17.26 13.50 -0.81
CA LEU A 239 16.65 12.31 -1.37
C LEU A 239 15.31 12.61 -2.04
N CYS A 240 14.45 13.44 -1.41
CA CYS A 240 13.18 13.86 -2.01
C CYS A 240 13.39 14.68 -3.29
N ARG A 241 14.36 15.60 -3.31
CA ARG A 241 14.70 16.38 -4.51
C ARG A 241 15.21 15.50 -5.65
N VAL A 242 16.11 14.56 -5.35
CA VAL A 242 16.66 13.62 -6.35
C VAL A 242 15.58 12.69 -6.87
N TYR A 243 14.72 12.16 -5.99
CA TYR A 243 13.59 11.33 -6.39
C TYR A 243 12.68 12.06 -7.38
N ALA A 244 12.25 13.28 -7.04
CA ALA A 244 11.44 14.13 -7.91
C ALA A 244 12.17 14.49 -9.21
N GLY A 245 13.47 14.76 -9.14
CA GLY A 245 14.32 15.08 -10.29
C GLY A 245 14.42 13.92 -11.28
N ILE A 246 14.64 12.70 -10.80
CA ILE A 246 14.64 11.50 -11.65
C ILE A 246 13.26 11.29 -12.27
N CYS A 247 12.18 11.38 -11.49
CA CYS A 247 10.82 11.27 -12.03
C CYS A 247 10.56 12.31 -13.15
N ARG A 248 11.03 13.56 -12.95
CA ARG A 248 10.94 14.62 -13.94
C ARG A 248 11.71 14.30 -15.22
N GLN A 249 12.92 13.74 -15.12
CA GLN A 249 13.70 13.31 -16.30
C GLN A 249 13.04 12.14 -17.04
N LEU A 250 12.40 11.23 -16.31
CA LEU A 250 11.68 10.09 -16.88
C LEU A 250 10.32 10.48 -17.48
N GLY A 251 9.79 11.67 -17.15
CA GLY A 251 8.45 12.10 -17.53
C GLY A 251 7.33 11.41 -16.73
N ASP A 252 7.67 10.77 -15.60
CA ASP A 252 6.72 10.01 -14.76
C ASP A 252 6.19 10.87 -13.61
N VAL A 253 5.25 11.76 -13.94
CA VAL A 253 4.62 12.66 -12.95
C VAL A 253 3.79 11.90 -11.92
N GLU A 254 3.34 10.70 -12.27
CA GLU A 254 2.41 9.92 -11.48
C GLU A 254 3.10 9.22 -10.34
N ARG A 255 4.28 8.68 -10.62
CA ARG A 255 5.20 8.23 -9.59
C ARG A 255 5.58 9.35 -8.61
N ALA A 256 5.77 10.57 -9.10
CA ALA A 256 6.05 11.71 -8.24
C ALA A 256 4.84 12.09 -7.37
N ARG A 257 3.61 12.05 -7.91
CA ARG A 257 2.37 12.26 -7.15
C ARG A 257 2.16 11.19 -6.08
N LEU A 258 2.41 9.93 -6.44
CA LEU A 258 2.36 8.80 -5.52
C LEU A 258 3.35 8.94 -4.37
N PHE A 259 4.55 9.42 -4.68
CA PHE A 259 5.56 9.70 -3.67
C PHE A 259 5.08 10.79 -2.70
N CYS A 260 4.57 11.91 -3.20
CA CYS A 260 3.99 12.96 -2.36
C CYS A 260 2.82 12.45 -1.49
N TYR A 261 1.92 11.66 -2.06
CA TYR A 261 0.82 11.03 -1.32
C TYR A 261 1.34 10.17 -0.16
N SER A 262 2.36 9.35 -0.43
CA SER A 262 2.95 8.45 0.56
C SER A 262 3.63 9.21 1.70
N LEU A 263 4.38 10.27 1.37
CA LEU A 263 5.01 11.15 2.38
C LEU A 263 3.97 11.77 3.32
N LEU A 264 2.85 12.25 2.76
CA LEU A 264 1.78 12.87 3.54
C LEU A 264 1.06 11.83 4.41
N LYS A 265 0.73 10.67 3.84
CA LYS A 265 0.00 9.62 4.56
C LYS A 265 0.81 8.95 5.68
N GLU A 266 2.12 8.80 5.51
CA GLU A 266 2.94 8.03 6.44
C GLU A 266 3.39 8.82 7.68
N ASP A 267 2.86 10.03 7.92
CA ASP A 267 3.23 10.91 9.04
C ASP A 267 4.76 11.18 9.10
N PHE A 268 5.39 11.50 7.96
CA PHE A 268 6.79 11.92 7.96
C PHE A 268 6.96 13.26 8.70
N PRO A 269 8.04 13.45 9.48
CA PRO A 269 8.30 14.73 10.12
C PRO A 269 8.57 15.80 9.06
N ASP A 270 8.09 17.03 9.32
CA ASP A 270 8.21 18.17 8.39
C ASP A 270 7.74 17.86 6.96
N SER A 271 6.67 17.06 6.82
CA SER A 271 6.15 16.64 5.51
C SER A 271 5.86 17.83 4.58
N GLU A 272 5.41 18.96 5.11
CA GLU A 272 5.19 20.21 4.40
C GLU A 272 6.49 20.77 3.78
N LYS A 273 7.63 20.64 4.46
CA LYS A 273 8.94 21.05 3.93
C LYS A 273 9.38 20.10 2.83
N LEU A 274 9.19 18.79 3.00
CA LEU A 274 9.50 17.80 1.96
C LEU A 274 8.68 18.06 0.69
N ILE A 275 7.39 18.36 0.83
CA ILE A 275 6.53 18.74 -0.30
C ILE A 275 7.00 20.03 -0.96
N LEU A 276 7.44 21.04 -0.20
CA LEU A 276 8.01 22.27 -0.77
C LEU A 276 9.24 21.97 -1.63
N PHE A 277 10.16 21.13 -1.15
CA PHE A 277 11.35 20.73 -1.94
C PHE A 277 10.98 19.96 -3.21
N ILE A 278 10.00 19.06 -3.14
CA ILE A 278 9.54 18.32 -4.32
C ILE A 278 8.89 19.26 -5.34
N THR A 279 8.03 20.16 -4.87
CA THR A 279 7.31 21.13 -5.72
C THR A 279 8.28 22.11 -6.38
N ASN A 280 9.35 22.50 -5.68
CA ASN A 280 10.40 23.32 -6.26
C ASN A 280 11.13 22.61 -7.41
N VAL A 281 11.34 21.29 -7.31
CA VAL A 281 11.96 20.50 -8.38
C VAL A 281 11.00 20.28 -9.54
N TRP A 282 9.71 20.06 -9.27
CA TRP A 282 8.71 19.86 -10.31
C TRP A 282 7.32 20.36 -9.90
N SER A 283 6.96 21.57 -10.35
CA SER A 283 5.69 22.22 -10.02
C SER A 283 4.45 21.50 -10.58
N ASP A 284 4.59 20.81 -11.71
CA ASP A 284 3.45 20.19 -12.43
C ASP A 284 2.78 19.04 -11.64
N ILE A 285 3.45 18.55 -10.59
CA ILE A 285 2.93 17.52 -9.69
C ILE A 285 1.56 17.92 -9.14
N PHE A 286 1.36 19.20 -8.79
CA PHE A 286 0.16 19.72 -8.13
C PHE A 286 -0.80 20.51 -9.03
N VAL A 287 -0.56 20.55 -10.35
CA VAL A 287 -1.38 21.37 -11.29
C VAL A 287 -2.70 20.70 -11.71
N PHE A 288 -2.87 19.40 -11.45
CA PHE A 288 -4.01 18.64 -11.95
C PHE A 288 -5.31 18.83 -11.15
N GLN A 289 -6.45 18.82 -11.84
CA GLN A 289 -7.76 18.94 -11.20
C GLN A 289 -8.30 17.54 -10.85
N GLY A 290 -8.08 17.09 -9.62
CA GLY A 290 -8.54 15.78 -9.13
C GLY A 290 -8.78 15.77 -7.63
N ALA A 291 -9.65 14.86 -7.16
CA ALA A 291 -10.00 14.72 -5.74
C ALA A 291 -8.77 14.52 -4.86
N ILE A 292 -7.84 13.67 -5.29
CA ILE A 292 -6.59 13.40 -4.59
C ILE A 292 -5.68 14.63 -4.52
N ASN A 293 -5.60 15.46 -5.56
CA ASN A 293 -4.81 16.71 -5.51
C ASN A 293 -5.39 17.67 -4.48
N LYS A 294 -6.72 17.84 -4.48
CA LYS A 294 -7.42 18.69 -3.51
C LYS A 294 -7.12 18.23 -2.07
N ALA A 295 -7.19 16.93 -1.83
CA ALA A 295 -6.86 16.35 -0.53
C ALA A 295 -5.39 16.58 -0.15
N MET A 296 -4.44 16.31 -1.06
CA MET A 296 -3.02 16.53 -0.81
C MET A 296 -2.71 18.00 -0.50
N GLN A 297 -3.25 18.94 -1.29
CA GLN A 297 -3.08 20.37 -1.05
C GLN A 297 -3.68 20.80 0.29
N LEU A 298 -4.86 20.29 0.66
CA LEU A 298 -5.46 20.60 1.95
C LEU A 298 -4.60 20.11 3.11
N VAL A 299 -4.12 18.86 3.05
CA VAL A 299 -3.24 18.29 4.08
C VAL A 299 -1.97 19.14 4.22
N VAL A 300 -1.29 19.44 3.12
CA VAL A 300 -0.07 20.26 3.12
C VAL A 300 -0.34 21.64 3.70
N ARG A 301 -1.51 22.21 3.42
CA ARG A 301 -1.90 23.53 3.93
C ARG A 301 -2.23 23.50 5.42
N GLN A 302 -2.87 22.44 5.92
CA GLN A 302 -3.16 22.25 7.34
C GLN A 302 -1.90 21.97 8.17
N SER A 303 -0.93 21.25 7.59
CA SER A 303 0.33 20.94 8.26
C SER A 303 1.39 22.04 8.10
N ALA A 304 1.17 23.01 7.23
CA ALA A 304 2.11 24.10 7.00
C ALA A 304 2.26 24.98 8.26
N SER A 305 3.49 25.12 8.74
CA SER A 305 3.81 26.13 9.74
C SER A 305 3.68 27.55 9.16
N ASP A 306 3.47 28.54 10.02
CA ASP A 306 3.39 29.97 9.64
C ASP A 306 4.62 30.42 8.83
N GLU A 307 5.78 29.80 9.08
CA GLU A 307 7.02 30.07 8.38
C GLU A 307 7.03 29.51 6.94
N MET A 308 6.41 28.36 6.71
CA MET A 308 6.39 27.66 5.41
C MET A 308 5.23 28.09 4.52
N LEU A 309 4.13 28.53 5.13
CA LEU A 309 2.91 28.92 4.43
C LEU A 309 3.13 29.93 3.29
N PRO A 310 3.95 31.00 3.43
CA PRO A 310 4.21 31.92 2.33
C PRO A 310 4.92 31.27 1.14
N CYS A 311 5.87 30.37 1.40
CA CYS A 311 6.59 29.67 0.34
C CYS A 311 5.68 28.68 -0.38
N LEU A 312 4.92 27.87 0.38
CA LEU A 312 3.98 26.92 -0.19
C LEU A 312 2.89 27.62 -1.00
N SER A 313 2.33 28.72 -0.48
CA SER A 313 1.33 29.52 -1.19
C SER A 313 1.86 30.06 -2.52
N ALA A 314 3.12 30.49 -2.54
CA ALA A 314 3.78 31.01 -3.74
C ALA A 314 4.03 29.91 -4.80
N TYR A 315 4.49 28.72 -4.41
CA TYR A 315 4.79 27.62 -5.34
C TYR A 315 3.54 26.84 -5.78
N LEU A 316 2.53 26.73 -4.92
CA LEU A 316 1.29 25.98 -5.20
C LEU A 316 0.14 26.87 -5.67
N SER A 317 0.35 28.19 -5.76
CA SER A 317 -0.66 29.17 -6.19
C SER A 317 -1.95 29.11 -5.38
N TRP A 318 -1.84 29.02 -4.05
CA TRP A 318 -3.01 28.95 -3.18
C TRP A 318 -3.76 30.27 -3.12
N GLU A 319 -5.06 30.22 -3.41
CA GLU A 319 -5.97 31.32 -3.15
C GLU A 319 -6.36 31.36 -1.66
N GLN A 320 -6.50 32.57 -1.13
CA GLN A 320 -6.77 32.85 0.28
C GLN A 320 -8.15 32.35 0.77
N SER A 321 -9.03 31.93 -0.14
CA SER A 321 -10.47 31.67 0.08
C SER A 321 -10.87 30.20 0.27
N SER A 322 -9.96 29.22 0.14
CA SER A 322 -10.33 27.80 0.29
C SER A 322 -10.48 27.40 1.76
N SER A 323 -11.58 26.70 2.08
CA SER A 323 -11.82 26.12 3.40
C SER A 323 -10.67 25.20 3.81
N LEU A 324 -10.22 25.34 5.05
CA LEU A 324 -9.21 24.51 5.69
C LEU A 324 -9.80 23.32 6.44
N ASP A 325 -11.10 23.05 6.33
CA ASP A 325 -11.74 21.99 7.11
C ASP A 325 -11.70 20.64 6.36
N ALA A 326 -10.91 19.70 6.88
CA ALA A 326 -10.80 18.35 6.33
C ALA A 326 -12.09 17.54 6.49
N GLY A 327 -12.87 17.75 7.55
CA GLY A 327 -14.15 17.08 7.75
C GLY A 327 -15.19 17.51 6.71
N ILE A 328 -15.26 18.80 6.39
CA ILE A 328 -16.10 19.34 5.30
C ILE A 328 -15.63 18.77 3.95
N MET A 329 -14.33 18.75 3.69
CA MET A 329 -13.81 18.19 2.44
C MET A 329 -14.12 16.69 2.30
N VAL A 330 -13.96 15.89 3.36
CA VAL A 330 -14.33 14.48 3.38
C VAL A 330 -15.83 14.30 3.11
N SER A 331 -16.68 15.10 3.75
CA SER A 331 -18.13 15.05 3.53
C SER A 331 -18.50 15.36 2.08
N ASN A 332 -17.87 16.38 1.49
CA ASN A 332 -18.09 16.74 0.08
C ASN A 332 -17.63 15.62 -0.86
N LEU A 333 -16.45 15.02 -0.62
CA LEU A 333 -15.93 13.92 -1.43
C LEU A 333 -16.81 12.65 -1.33
N LEU A 334 -17.38 12.37 -0.16
CA LEU A 334 -18.31 11.26 0.05
C LEU A 334 -19.62 11.49 -0.71
N LEU A 335 -20.15 12.70 -0.71
CA LEU A 335 -21.34 13.05 -1.50
C LEU A 335 -21.06 13.00 -3.01
N GLU A 336 -19.91 13.52 -3.44
CA GLU A 336 -19.47 13.45 -4.84
C GLU A 336 -19.33 12.00 -5.30
N MET A 337 -18.66 11.13 -4.55
CA MET A 337 -18.46 9.74 -4.97
C MET A 337 -19.77 8.96 -5.07
N GLN A 338 -20.74 9.24 -4.19
CA GLN A 338 -22.04 8.56 -4.21
C GLN A 338 -22.93 8.99 -5.38
N SER A 339 -22.73 10.22 -5.87
CA SER A 339 -23.47 10.78 -7.00
C SER A 339 -22.72 10.71 -8.34
N CYS A 340 -21.47 10.23 -8.33
CA CYS A 340 -20.61 10.23 -9.50
C CYS A 340 -21.00 9.12 -10.49
N THR A 341 -21.41 9.50 -11.69
CA THR A 341 -21.72 8.57 -12.79
C THR A 341 -20.49 7.91 -13.41
N LYS A 342 -19.27 8.39 -13.11
CA LYS A 342 -18.01 7.86 -13.66
C LYS A 342 -17.41 6.71 -12.83
N VAL A 343 -18.02 6.39 -11.70
CA VAL A 343 -17.62 5.25 -10.87
C VAL A 343 -18.20 3.99 -11.50
N GLU A 344 -17.37 3.22 -12.18
CA GLU A 344 -17.77 2.06 -12.99
C GLU A 344 -16.87 0.86 -12.71
N PHE A 345 -17.26 -0.33 -13.18
CA PHE A 345 -16.42 -1.52 -13.14
C PHE A 345 -15.60 -1.66 -14.42
N HIS A 346 -14.31 -1.94 -14.26
CA HIS A 346 -13.37 -2.25 -15.34
C HIS A 346 -12.80 -3.66 -15.13
N GLN A 347 -12.62 -4.41 -16.20
CA GLN A 347 -11.99 -5.72 -16.14
C GLN A 347 -10.46 -5.59 -15.99
N SER A 348 -9.90 -6.31 -15.02
CA SER A 348 -8.46 -6.49 -14.81
C SER A 348 -8.12 -7.99 -14.85
N GLU A 349 -6.97 -8.31 -15.45
CA GLU A 349 -6.45 -9.68 -15.47
C GLU A 349 -6.08 -10.16 -14.07
N GLN A 350 -5.44 -9.28 -13.28
CA GLN A 350 -4.97 -9.59 -11.94
C GLN A 350 -6.08 -9.49 -10.88
N TYR A 351 -7.04 -8.57 -11.08
CA TYR A 351 -8.02 -8.21 -10.05
C TYR A 351 -9.47 -8.59 -10.36
N GLY A 352 -9.77 -9.10 -11.55
CA GLY A 352 -11.15 -9.38 -11.96
C GLY A 352 -11.93 -8.09 -12.26
N GLU A 353 -13.21 -8.03 -11.87
CA GLU A 353 -13.99 -6.79 -11.94
C GLU A 353 -13.51 -5.81 -10.87
N ASP A 354 -12.79 -4.77 -11.29
CA ASP A 354 -12.22 -3.74 -10.42
C ASP A 354 -12.87 -2.38 -10.67
N LEU A 355 -12.63 -1.43 -9.79
CA LEU A 355 -13.12 -0.06 -9.86
C LEU A 355 -12.45 0.73 -10.98
N SER A 356 -13.19 1.67 -11.55
CA SER A 356 -12.66 2.70 -12.43
C SER A 356 -11.67 3.58 -11.67
N GLU A 357 -11.04 4.44 -12.43
CA GLU A 357 -9.86 5.12 -11.97
C GLU A 357 -10.15 6.41 -11.24
N GLU A 358 -11.21 7.07 -11.70
CA GLU A 358 -11.94 8.10 -10.98
C GLU A 358 -12.33 7.61 -9.58
N ALA A 359 -12.82 6.37 -9.46
CA ALA A 359 -13.20 5.80 -8.17
C ALA A 359 -11.98 5.66 -7.23
N TRP A 360 -10.84 5.21 -7.75
CA TRP A 360 -9.59 5.15 -6.98
C TRP A 360 -9.11 6.53 -6.52
N GLN A 361 -9.27 7.58 -7.32
CA GLN A 361 -8.93 8.95 -6.89
C GLN A 361 -9.76 9.40 -5.68
N TYR A 362 -11.06 9.14 -5.67
CA TYR A 362 -11.93 9.44 -4.52
C TYR A 362 -11.52 8.64 -3.29
N LEU A 363 -11.27 7.34 -3.47
CA LEU A 363 -10.84 6.47 -2.39
C LEU A 363 -9.54 6.94 -1.76
N PHE A 364 -8.51 7.27 -2.55
CA PHE A 364 -7.23 7.74 -2.01
C PHE A 364 -7.36 9.13 -1.36
N ALA A 365 -8.19 10.01 -1.91
CA ALA A 365 -8.43 11.33 -1.33
C ALA A 365 -9.05 11.23 0.07
N VAL A 366 -10.11 10.43 0.23
CA VAL A 366 -10.77 10.23 1.53
C VAL A 366 -9.85 9.51 2.51
N ASP A 367 -9.16 8.47 2.06
CA ASP A 367 -8.19 7.71 2.86
C ASP A 367 -7.06 8.60 3.41
N LEU A 368 -6.52 9.51 2.58
CA LEU A 368 -5.52 10.48 3.03
C LEU A 368 -6.08 11.40 4.11
N LEU A 369 -7.20 12.07 3.84
CA LEU A 369 -7.79 13.01 4.79
C LEU A 369 -8.14 12.33 6.12
N CYS A 370 -8.74 11.14 6.08
CA CYS A 370 -9.08 10.38 7.28
C CYS A 370 -7.84 9.98 8.08
N SER A 371 -6.70 9.69 7.42
CA SER A 371 -5.46 9.37 8.14
C SER A 371 -4.92 10.53 8.98
N HIS A 372 -5.21 11.77 8.60
CA HIS A 372 -4.91 12.97 9.41
C HIS A 372 -5.96 13.26 10.49
N MET A 373 -7.20 12.80 10.31
CA MET A 373 -8.28 12.94 11.31
C MET A 373 -8.25 11.86 12.40
N LYS A 374 -7.40 10.82 12.25
CA LYS A 374 -7.23 9.69 13.17
C LYS A 374 -8.43 8.75 13.24
N TRP A 375 -8.26 7.62 13.94
CA TRP A 375 -9.22 6.53 13.96
C TRP A 375 -10.58 6.93 14.52
N ASP A 376 -10.63 7.54 15.71
CA ASP A 376 -11.90 7.81 16.40
C ASP A 376 -12.84 8.66 15.54
N TRP A 377 -12.32 9.75 14.96
CA TRP A 377 -13.11 10.59 14.07
C TRP A 377 -13.55 9.83 12.81
N THR A 378 -12.65 9.05 12.20
CA THR A 378 -12.91 8.30 10.97
C THR A 378 -13.98 7.23 11.19
N HIS A 379 -13.86 6.47 12.28
CA HIS A 379 -14.81 5.43 12.64
C HIS A 379 -16.19 6.01 12.90
N ASP A 380 -16.28 7.08 13.69
CA ASP A 380 -17.57 7.61 14.16
C ASP A 380 -18.27 8.46 13.11
N ASN A 381 -17.53 9.21 12.27
CA ASN A 381 -18.12 10.15 11.33
C ASN A 381 -18.16 9.65 9.89
N VAL A 382 -17.23 8.78 9.48
CA VAL A 382 -17.19 8.27 8.10
C VAL A 382 -17.75 6.86 8.04
N ILE A 383 -17.14 5.92 8.76
CA ILE A 383 -17.53 4.50 8.69
C ILE A 383 -18.96 4.31 9.22
N SER A 384 -19.22 4.76 10.46
CA SER A 384 -20.49 4.51 11.17
C SER A 384 -21.66 5.35 10.65
N LYS A 385 -21.44 6.62 10.31
CA LYS A 385 -22.51 7.56 9.93
C LYS A 385 -22.75 7.67 8.42
N VAL A 386 -21.80 7.28 7.57
CA VAL A 386 -21.93 7.44 6.12
C VAL A 386 -21.82 6.09 5.40
N LEU A 387 -20.69 5.39 5.54
CA LEU A 387 -20.40 4.21 4.71
C LEU A 387 -21.34 3.03 5.02
N TRP A 388 -21.52 2.69 6.30
CA TRP A 388 -22.45 1.61 6.68
C TRP A 388 -23.91 1.91 6.34
N PRO A 389 -24.46 3.10 6.63
CA PRO A 389 -25.80 3.47 6.19
C PRO A 389 -26.00 3.39 4.67
N SER A 390 -25.01 3.78 3.86
CA SER A 390 -25.08 3.63 2.40
C SER A 390 -25.19 2.16 1.98
N MET A 391 -24.44 1.26 2.62
CA MET A 391 -24.55 -0.19 2.36
C MET A 391 -25.90 -0.75 2.79
N ASP A 392 -26.39 -0.39 3.98
CA ASP A 392 -27.70 -0.83 4.48
C ASP A 392 -28.85 -0.37 3.56
N ASN A 393 -28.81 0.87 3.08
CA ASN A 393 -29.76 1.39 2.12
C ASN A 393 -29.75 0.60 0.79
N TRP A 394 -28.57 0.24 0.29
CA TRP A 394 -28.44 -0.60 -0.90
C TRP A 394 -29.00 -2.01 -0.70
N ILE A 395 -28.75 -2.65 0.44
CA ILE A 395 -29.30 -3.98 0.77
C ILE A 395 -30.83 -3.91 0.87
N LYS A 396 -31.39 -2.94 1.61
CA LYS A 396 -32.85 -2.76 1.77
C LYS A 396 -33.54 -2.59 0.43
N LYS A 397 -32.96 -1.81 -0.48
CA LYS A 397 -33.52 -1.63 -1.81
C LYS A 397 -33.53 -2.92 -2.63
N ARG A 398 -32.46 -3.71 -2.59
CA ARG A 398 -32.39 -5.02 -3.27
C ARG A 398 -33.45 -6.00 -2.76
N LYS A 399 -33.92 -5.84 -1.52
CA LYS A 399 -35.01 -6.60 -0.91
C LYS A 399 -36.41 -6.03 -1.19
N GLY A 400 -36.53 -5.00 -2.03
CA GLY A 400 -37.82 -4.45 -2.48
C GLY A 400 -38.38 -3.30 -1.64
N HIS A 401 -37.57 -2.64 -0.80
CA HIS A 401 -38.01 -1.43 -0.09
C HIS A 401 -37.90 -0.19 -1.00
N GLU A 402 -39.04 0.42 -1.36
CA GLU A 402 -39.21 1.33 -2.50
C GLU A 402 -38.71 2.78 -2.34
N THR A 403 -38.25 3.23 -1.18
CA THR A 403 -38.09 4.69 -0.90
C THR A 403 -36.67 5.27 -0.95
N ALA A 404 -35.64 4.49 -1.32
CA ALA A 404 -34.25 4.95 -1.30
C ALA A 404 -33.64 5.27 -2.68
N GLN A 405 -32.81 6.32 -2.74
CA GLN A 405 -32.01 6.71 -3.91
C GLN A 405 -31.17 5.52 -4.40
N SER A 406 -31.12 5.29 -5.72
CA SER A 406 -30.37 4.17 -6.31
C SER A 406 -28.87 4.43 -6.19
N ILE A 407 -28.21 3.73 -5.26
CA ILE A 407 -26.75 3.61 -5.21
C ILE A 407 -26.35 2.48 -6.18
N SER A 408 -25.41 2.75 -7.08
CA SER A 408 -24.91 1.74 -8.03
C SER A 408 -24.02 0.71 -7.34
N ASP A 409 -23.94 -0.49 -7.92
CA ASP A 409 -23.08 -1.56 -7.40
C ASP A 409 -21.60 -1.17 -7.40
N SER A 410 -21.15 -0.35 -8.36
CA SER A 410 -19.80 0.20 -8.43
C SER A 410 -19.48 1.13 -7.24
N VAL A 411 -20.44 1.94 -6.81
CA VAL A 411 -20.30 2.78 -5.61
C VAL A 411 -20.24 1.94 -4.35
N ILE A 412 -21.00 0.84 -4.27
CA ILE A 412 -20.92 -0.08 -3.12
C ILE A 412 -19.59 -0.81 -3.06
N ALA A 413 -19.07 -1.26 -4.21
CA ALA A 413 -17.73 -1.81 -4.29
C ALA A 413 -16.66 -0.79 -3.84
N LEU A 414 -16.80 0.48 -4.25
CA LEU A 414 -15.94 1.57 -3.79
C LEU A 414 -16.01 1.77 -2.26
N ILE A 415 -17.20 1.76 -1.69
CA ILE A 415 -17.42 1.88 -0.23
C ILE A 415 -16.75 0.72 0.52
N LEU A 416 -16.93 -0.52 0.06
CA LEU A 416 -16.30 -1.70 0.67
C LEU A 416 -14.77 -1.63 0.66
N ARG A 417 -14.18 -1.22 -0.48
CA ARG A 417 -12.73 -0.98 -0.59
C ARG A 417 -12.28 0.14 0.34
N LEU A 418 -13.06 1.21 0.46
CA LEU A 418 -12.75 2.32 1.35
C LEU A 418 -12.77 1.87 2.83
N ILE A 419 -13.76 1.11 3.27
CA ILE A 419 -13.84 0.59 4.65
C ILE A 419 -12.59 -0.22 5.01
N GLY A 420 -12.14 -1.11 4.12
CA GLY A 420 -10.94 -1.93 4.35
C GLY A 420 -9.68 -1.10 4.53
N ARG A 421 -9.56 -0.01 3.77
CA ARG A 421 -8.45 0.95 3.87
C ARG A 421 -8.52 1.82 5.10
N LEU A 422 -9.70 2.35 5.43
CA LEU A 422 -9.89 3.16 6.63
C LEU A 422 -9.67 2.32 7.90
N GLY A 423 -10.02 1.02 7.88
CA GLY A 423 -9.69 0.09 8.96
C GLY A 423 -8.19 -0.06 9.22
N GLN A 424 -7.33 0.21 8.22
CA GLN A 424 -5.87 0.23 8.42
C GLN A 424 -5.41 1.35 9.35
N ILE A 425 -6.16 2.45 9.42
CA ILE A 425 -5.89 3.54 10.35
C ILE A 425 -6.08 3.01 11.77
N GLY A 426 -7.20 2.31 12.04
CA GLY A 426 -7.47 1.68 13.32
C GLY A 426 -6.42 0.64 13.71
N LEU A 427 -5.95 -0.18 12.76
CA LEU A 427 -4.88 -1.16 13.04
C LEU A 427 -3.56 -0.47 13.38
N LYS A 428 -3.18 0.58 12.65
CA LYS A 428 -1.98 1.38 12.93
C LYS A 428 -2.06 2.07 14.30
N GLU A 429 -3.25 2.47 14.74
CA GLU A 429 -3.48 3.15 16.01
C GLU A 429 -3.78 2.18 17.18
N GLY A 430 -3.75 0.86 16.94
CA GLY A 430 -3.92 -0.16 17.99
C GLY A 430 -5.37 -0.52 18.33
N CYS A 431 -6.35 -0.08 17.54
CA CYS A 431 -7.78 -0.32 17.73
C CYS A 431 -8.24 -1.70 17.20
N LEU A 432 -7.50 -2.75 17.54
CA LEU A 432 -7.66 -4.10 16.98
C LEU A 432 -9.09 -4.66 17.12
N ALA A 433 -9.71 -4.51 18.30
CA ALA A 433 -11.04 -5.05 18.56
C ALA A 433 -12.13 -4.43 17.66
N ALA A 434 -12.07 -3.11 17.45
CA ALA A 434 -13.01 -2.41 16.57
C ALA A 434 -12.82 -2.85 15.11
N VAL A 435 -11.57 -2.98 14.66
CA VAL A 435 -11.28 -3.42 13.29
C VAL A 435 -11.63 -4.89 13.09
N LYS A 436 -11.43 -5.76 14.10
CA LYS A 436 -11.89 -7.14 14.08
C LYS A 436 -13.40 -7.23 13.89
N ASN A 437 -14.18 -6.39 14.59
CA ASN A 437 -15.64 -6.34 14.39
C ASN A 437 -16.01 -5.98 12.95
N ILE A 438 -15.34 -4.97 12.36
CA ILE A 438 -15.54 -4.60 10.95
C ILE A 438 -15.22 -5.79 10.03
N SER A 439 -14.08 -6.45 10.21
CA SER A 439 -13.69 -7.60 9.41
C SER A 439 -14.69 -8.77 9.52
N SER A 440 -15.22 -9.03 10.71
CA SER A 440 -16.22 -10.08 10.94
C SER A 440 -17.54 -9.78 10.21
N VAL A 441 -18.00 -8.52 10.22
CA VAL A 441 -19.21 -8.10 9.48
C VAL A 441 -19.01 -8.28 7.99
N ILE A 442 -17.87 -7.88 7.44
CA ILE A 442 -17.54 -8.07 6.01
C ILE A 442 -17.41 -9.56 5.69
N GLY A 443 -16.80 -10.36 6.57
CA GLY A 443 -16.65 -11.81 6.42
C GLY A 443 -18.00 -12.50 6.32
N LEU A 444 -18.93 -12.16 7.21
CA LEU A 444 -20.30 -12.67 7.17
C LEU A 444 -21.02 -12.26 5.87
N PHE A 445 -20.87 -11.00 5.45
CA PHE A 445 -21.42 -10.52 4.18
C PHE A 445 -20.92 -11.35 2.99
N VAL A 446 -19.60 -11.59 2.92
CA VAL A 446 -18.95 -12.35 1.85
C VAL A 446 -19.44 -13.81 1.82
N GLN A 447 -19.60 -14.46 2.97
CA GLN A 447 -20.08 -15.85 3.06
C GLN A 447 -21.50 -16.06 2.50
N HIS A 448 -22.37 -15.04 2.61
CA HIS A 448 -23.76 -15.07 2.14
C HIS A 448 -23.93 -14.42 0.76
N ALA A 449 -22.88 -13.79 0.21
CA ALA A 449 -22.99 -12.96 -0.97
C ALA A 449 -23.53 -13.69 -2.20
N LYS A 450 -23.15 -14.97 -2.39
CA LYS A 450 -23.65 -15.79 -3.50
C LYS A 450 -25.15 -16.09 -3.36
N GLU A 451 -25.59 -16.47 -2.17
CA GLU A 451 -26.99 -16.83 -1.88
C GLU A 451 -27.91 -15.62 -2.02
N GLU A 452 -27.43 -14.44 -1.61
CA GLU A 452 -28.13 -13.16 -1.73
C GLU A 452 -27.94 -12.49 -3.11
N GLY A 453 -27.39 -13.21 -4.11
CA GLY A 453 -27.25 -12.73 -5.49
C GLY A 453 -26.42 -11.44 -5.64
N VAL A 454 -25.44 -11.21 -4.76
CA VAL A 454 -24.59 -10.01 -4.78
C VAL A 454 -23.78 -9.97 -6.08
N PRO A 455 -23.68 -8.79 -6.75
CA PRO A 455 -22.88 -8.64 -7.96
C PRO A 455 -21.41 -9.02 -7.77
N TRP A 456 -20.79 -9.59 -8.80
CA TRP A 456 -19.44 -10.15 -8.71
C TRP A 456 -18.37 -9.12 -8.28
N GLY A 457 -18.30 -7.95 -8.92
CA GLY A 457 -17.41 -6.87 -8.51
C GLY A 457 -17.59 -6.41 -7.06
N VAL A 458 -18.80 -6.47 -6.51
CA VAL A 458 -19.07 -6.16 -5.09
C VAL A 458 -18.51 -7.25 -4.17
N GLN A 459 -18.65 -8.52 -4.56
CA GLN A 459 -18.04 -9.64 -3.81
C GLN A 459 -16.52 -9.51 -3.78
N LEU A 460 -15.91 -9.26 -4.93
CA LEU A 460 -14.46 -9.06 -5.05
C LEU A 460 -13.99 -7.88 -4.19
N ALA A 461 -14.72 -6.76 -4.21
CA ALA A 461 -14.40 -5.60 -3.37
C ALA A 461 -14.43 -5.92 -1.87
N ALA A 462 -15.40 -6.70 -1.41
CA ALA A 462 -15.49 -7.15 -0.04
C ALA A 462 -14.33 -8.09 0.34
N VAL A 463 -13.98 -9.04 -0.53
CA VAL A 463 -12.82 -9.93 -0.31
C VAL A 463 -11.51 -9.14 -0.24
N TYR A 464 -11.29 -8.20 -1.16
CA TYR A 464 -10.11 -7.34 -1.08
C TYR A 464 -10.12 -6.48 0.19
N SER A 465 -11.28 -6.02 0.66
CA SER A 465 -11.41 -5.33 1.94
C SER A 465 -10.95 -6.21 3.11
N LEU A 466 -11.34 -7.50 3.11
CA LEU A 466 -10.84 -8.47 4.10
C LEU A 466 -9.33 -8.67 4.01
N CYS A 467 -8.76 -8.74 2.81
CA CYS A 467 -7.31 -8.82 2.64
C CYS A 467 -6.61 -7.60 3.25
N ASP A 468 -7.16 -6.40 3.07
CA ASP A 468 -6.62 -5.21 3.71
C ASP A 468 -6.62 -5.39 5.23
N LEU A 469 -7.73 -5.86 5.81
CA LEU A 469 -7.95 -6.05 7.24
C LEU A 469 -7.30 -7.32 7.82
N GLY A 470 -6.45 -8.02 7.06
CA GLY A 470 -5.91 -9.33 7.40
C GLY A 470 -5.34 -9.44 8.81
N SER A 471 -4.56 -8.45 9.26
CA SER A 471 -3.94 -8.45 10.60
C SER A 471 -4.92 -8.25 11.76
N SER A 472 -6.21 -7.98 11.48
CA SER A 472 -7.21 -7.87 12.54
C SER A 472 -7.68 -9.22 13.08
N ASN A 473 -7.74 -10.23 12.21
CA ASN A 473 -8.23 -11.57 12.51
C ASN A 473 -7.79 -12.56 11.42
N PRO A 474 -6.49 -12.86 11.29
CA PRO A 474 -5.94 -13.61 10.16
C PRO A 474 -6.66 -14.93 9.88
N GLU A 475 -6.84 -15.77 10.91
CA GLU A 475 -7.49 -17.07 10.80
C GLU A 475 -8.96 -16.96 10.33
N GLY A 476 -9.77 -16.13 11.00
CA GLY A 476 -11.18 -15.98 10.67
C GLY A 476 -11.40 -15.32 9.29
N ILE A 477 -10.47 -14.47 8.85
CA ILE A 477 -10.52 -13.89 7.51
C ILE A 477 -10.21 -14.95 6.44
N VAL A 478 -9.16 -15.75 6.64
CA VAL A 478 -8.80 -16.84 5.73
C VAL A 478 -9.94 -17.85 5.62
N GLU A 479 -10.55 -18.24 6.74
CA GLU A 479 -11.71 -19.13 6.77
C GLU A 479 -12.89 -18.54 5.98
N ALA A 480 -13.22 -17.25 6.18
CA ALA A 480 -14.30 -16.60 5.45
C ALA A 480 -14.06 -16.55 3.95
N ILE A 481 -12.83 -16.25 3.52
CA ILE A 481 -12.46 -16.23 2.09
C ILE A 481 -12.51 -17.64 1.49
N HIS A 482 -12.05 -18.67 2.20
CA HIS A 482 -12.15 -20.06 1.73
C HIS A 482 -13.60 -20.54 1.61
N ALA A 483 -14.45 -20.23 2.60
CA ALA A 483 -15.88 -20.56 2.55
C ALA A 483 -16.57 -19.90 1.35
N TRP A 484 -16.23 -18.65 1.05
CA TRP A 484 -16.71 -17.97 -0.15
C TRP A 484 -16.18 -18.60 -1.45
N ARG A 485 -14.89 -18.91 -1.50
CA ARG A 485 -14.22 -19.58 -2.64
C ARG A 485 -14.86 -20.92 -2.98
N ALA A 486 -15.27 -21.70 -1.97
CA ALA A 486 -15.95 -22.97 -2.17
C ALA A 486 -17.36 -22.82 -2.78
N LYS A 487 -17.99 -21.65 -2.59
CA LYS A 487 -19.33 -21.38 -3.11
C LYS A 487 -19.29 -20.82 -4.53
N VAL A 488 -18.35 -19.97 -4.90
CA VAL A 488 -18.36 -19.26 -6.19
C VAL A 488 -17.96 -20.15 -7.38
N LEU A 489 -18.52 -19.88 -8.55
CA LEU A 489 -18.19 -20.59 -9.81
C LEU A 489 -17.28 -19.78 -10.74
N ASN A 490 -17.11 -18.49 -10.45
CA ASN A 490 -16.29 -17.57 -11.23
C ASN A 490 -14.80 -17.90 -11.05
N LYS A 491 -13.99 -17.62 -12.08
CA LYS A 491 -12.53 -17.70 -11.99
C LYS A 491 -12.03 -16.70 -10.95
N ILE A 492 -11.28 -17.17 -9.97
CA ILE A 492 -10.75 -16.35 -8.88
C ILE A 492 -9.53 -15.59 -9.39
N PRO A 493 -9.48 -14.24 -9.24
CA PRO A 493 -8.32 -13.44 -9.58
C PRO A 493 -7.06 -13.85 -8.81
N SER A 494 -5.89 -13.74 -9.43
CA SER A 494 -4.61 -14.12 -8.81
C SER A 494 -4.32 -13.30 -7.55
N ALA A 495 -4.67 -12.01 -7.54
CA ALA A 495 -4.45 -11.14 -6.38
C ALA A 495 -5.18 -11.60 -5.11
N ILE A 496 -6.29 -12.33 -5.23
CA ILE A 496 -6.95 -12.93 -4.06
C ILE A 496 -6.12 -14.09 -3.52
N THR A 497 -5.50 -14.87 -4.40
CA THR A 497 -4.62 -15.98 -4.00
C THR A 497 -3.38 -15.45 -3.29
N ASP A 498 -2.78 -14.39 -3.83
CA ASP A 498 -1.64 -13.70 -3.21
C ASP A 498 -2.02 -13.12 -1.84
N GLY A 499 -3.20 -12.48 -1.75
CA GLY A 499 -3.72 -11.94 -0.49
C GLY A 499 -4.00 -13.02 0.56
N ILE A 500 -4.50 -14.20 0.17
CA ILE A 500 -4.67 -15.32 1.11
C ILE A 500 -3.31 -15.78 1.62
N ALA A 501 -2.35 -16.02 0.71
CA ALA A 501 -1.03 -16.52 1.07
C ALA A 501 -0.33 -15.59 2.08
N GLU A 502 -0.49 -14.29 1.91
CA GLU A 502 0.04 -13.32 2.85
C GLU A 502 -0.63 -13.36 4.22
N ILE A 503 -1.97 -13.41 4.28
CA ILE A 503 -2.67 -13.47 5.56
C ILE A 503 -2.33 -14.78 6.28
N THR A 504 -2.17 -15.89 5.55
CA THR A 504 -1.71 -17.17 6.10
C THR A 504 -0.32 -17.05 6.70
N SER A 505 0.61 -16.33 6.07
CA SER A 505 1.94 -16.07 6.63
C SER A 505 1.87 -15.32 7.98
N LEU A 506 0.87 -14.47 8.20
CA LEU A 506 0.66 -13.82 9.51
C LEU A 506 0.25 -14.83 10.59
N CYS A 507 -0.63 -15.80 10.24
CA CYS A 507 -1.03 -16.84 11.18
C CYS A 507 0.19 -17.65 11.66
N GLU A 508 1.13 -17.95 10.74
CA GLU A 508 2.35 -18.69 11.06
C GLU A 508 3.33 -17.89 11.93
N MET A 509 3.31 -16.56 11.83
CA MET A 509 4.13 -15.68 12.67
C MET A 509 3.55 -15.46 14.07
N GLU A 510 2.23 -15.61 14.28
CA GLU A 510 1.62 -15.52 15.61
C GLU A 510 1.81 -16.81 16.45
N LEU A 511 2.17 -17.91 15.80
CA LEU A 511 2.41 -19.22 16.44
C LEU A 511 3.88 -19.48 16.84
N ASN A 512 4.81 -18.63 16.38
CA ASN A 512 6.25 -18.66 16.72
C ASN A 512 6.60 -17.53 17.69
#